data_AF-A0A6A2ZXW9-F1
#
_entry.id   AF-A0A6A2ZXW9-F1
#
_cell.length_a   1.000
_cell.length_b   1.000
_cell.length_c   1.000
_cell.angle_alpha   90.00
_cell.angle_beta   90.00
_cell.angle_gamma   90.00
#
_symmetry.space_group_name_H-M   'P 1'
#
loop_
_entity.id
_entity.type
_entity.pdbx_description
1 polymer ?
#
loop_
_entity_poly.entity_id
_entity_poly.type
_entity_poly.pdbx_seq_one_letter_code
_entity_poly.pdbx_strand_id
1 'polypeptide(L)'
;MCSWKVLPDIYHHQMATRVTIEKRSIANANTFLHKDAVERENQDSFCIKTQIQGNPNVHFFGVFDGHGPYGTQCSNFVEDRLIEMLSSDSTLLDDPFKAYNSAFLATNSELHNSEIDETMSGTIAITVLVVGDTLYVANVGDSRAVVAVKDGDQILAEDLSEDQIPFRKDECGRVKLCGARVLIVDQVEGLKECSNLGR
;
A
#
# COMPACT_ATOMS: atom_id res chain seq x y z
N MET A 1 1.11 10.88 11.20
CA MET A 1 1.67 9.56 10.83
C MET A 1 0.64 8.52 11.19
N CYS A 2 0.00 7.92 10.19
CA CYS A 2 -0.86 6.76 10.41
C CYS A 2 0.04 5.55 10.58
N SER A 3 0.27 5.14 11.83
CA SER A 3 0.89 3.85 12.15
C SER A 3 0.01 2.71 11.60
N TRP A 4 0.62 1.59 11.20
CA TRP A 4 -0.06 0.32 10.93
C TRP A 4 -0.98 -0.01 12.11
N LYS A 5 -2.28 0.28 11.98
CA LYS A 5 -3.32 -0.22 12.88
C LYS A 5 -4.49 -0.63 12.01
N VAL A 6 -4.39 -1.83 11.46
CA VAL A 6 -5.50 -2.48 10.78
C VAL A 6 -6.47 -2.94 11.87
N LEU A 7 -7.50 -2.13 12.12
CA LEU A 7 -8.58 -2.52 13.01
C LEU A 7 -9.48 -3.54 12.29
N PRO A 8 -9.83 -4.67 12.94
CA PRO A 8 -10.54 -5.78 12.31
C PRO A 8 -11.96 -5.43 11.79
N ASP A 9 -12.58 -4.36 12.28
CA ASP A 9 -14.01 -4.09 12.03
C ASP A 9 -14.31 -3.14 10.85
N ILE A 10 -13.31 -2.69 10.07
CA ILE A 10 -13.51 -1.56 9.12
C ILE A 10 -13.11 -1.86 7.67
N TYR A 11 -12.57 -3.04 7.36
CA TYR A 11 -11.96 -3.34 6.07
C TYR A 11 -12.88 -3.92 4.99
N HIS A 12 -14.19 -3.68 5.04
CA HIS A 12 -15.08 -4.26 4.03
C HIS A 12 -14.96 -3.64 2.62
N HIS A 13 -14.18 -2.58 2.39
CA HIS A 13 -14.25 -1.86 1.11
C HIS A 13 -13.00 -1.46 0.33
N GLN A 14 -11.74 -1.54 0.79
CA GLN A 14 -10.66 -0.89 0.03
C GLN A 14 -9.25 -1.48 0.20
N MET A 15 -9.04 -2.80 0.07
CA MET A 15 -7.66 -3.32 0.03
C MET A 15 -7.17 -3.63 -1.37
N ALA A 16 -7.93 -4.37 -2.18
CA ALA A 16 -7.53 -4.73 -3.54
C ALA A 16 -8.55 -4.19 -4.54
N THR A 17 -8.06 -3.60 -5.63
CA THR A 17 -8.86 -3.23 -6.80
C THR A 17 -8.35 -4.01 -8.00
N ARG A 18 -9.27 -4.60 -8.77
CA ARG A 18 -8.95 -5.25 -10.05
C ARG A 18 -9.00 -4.23 -11.16
N VAL A 19 -7.94 -4.18 -11.94
CA VAL A 19 -7.84 -3.41 -13.17
C VAL A 19 -7.58 -4.39 -14.31
N THR A 20 -8.55 -4.54 -15.21
CA THR A 20 -8.39 -5.38 -16.41
C THR A 20 -7.79 -4.54 -17.54
N ILE A 21 -6.67 -4.98 -18.11
CA ILE A 21 -6.03 -4.31 -19.24
C ILE A 21 -6.57 -4.93 -20.53
N GLU A 22 -7.49 -4.25 -21.22
CA GLU A 22 -7.91 -4.66 -22.57
C GLU A 22 -6.79 -4.40 -23.59
N LYS A 23 -5.99 -5.41 -23.96
CA LYS A 23 -4.92 -5.34 -25.00
C LYS A 23 -4.26 -3.95 -25.09
N ARG A 24 -3.75 -3.44 -23.97
CA ARG A 24 -2.93 -2.23 -23.93
C ARG A 24 -1.49 -2.68 -23.75
N SER A 25 -0.57 -2.18 -24.58
CA SER A 25 0.84 -2.48 -24.41
C SER A 25 1.31 -1.96 -23.05
N ILE A 26 1.60 -2.88 -22.14
CA ILE A 26 2.29 -2.57 -20.89
C ILE A 26 3.70 -2.17 -21.27
N ALA A 27 4.02 -0.88 -21.21
CA ALA A 27 5.40 -0.44 -21.23
C ALA A 27 6.05 -0.87 -19.91
N ASN A 28 7.20 -1.54 -19.99
CA ASN A 28 8.02 -2.05 -18.89
C ASN A 28 7.74 -1.40 -17.53
N ALA A 29 7.32 -2.20 -16.54
CA ALA A 29 7.22 -1.75 -15.16
C ALA A 29 8.63 -1.46 -14.61
N ASN A 30 8.89 -0.21 -14.27
CA ASN A 30 10.16 0.23 -13.66
C ASN A 30 9.85 0.93 -12.34
N THR A 31 10.56 0.54 -11.28
CA THR A 31 10.49 1.21 -9.97
C THR A 31 11.46 2.39 -9.96
N PHE A 32 10.99 3.59 -9.61
CA PHE A 32 11.81 4.80 -9.50
C PHE A 32 11.90 5.23 -8.03
N LEU A 33 13.12 5.31 -7.49
CA LEU A 33 13.42 5.80 -6.13
C LEU A 33 14.00 7.21 -6.22
N HIS A 34 13.43 8.16 -5.47
CA HIS A 34 13.94 9.52 -5.36
C HIS A 34 15.10 9.59 -4.35
N LYS A 35 16.25 10.14 -4.74
CA LYS A 35 17.52 10.06 -3.99
C LYS A 35 17.93 11.31 -3.21
N ASP A 36 17.00 12.20 -2.87
CA ASP A 36 17.36 13.44 -2.20
C ASP A 36 16.75 13.55 -0.79
N ALA A 37 17.51 13.08 0.22
CA ALA A 37 17.46 13.64 1.57
C ALA A 37 18.71 13.26 2.39
N VAL A 38 19.32 14.29 2.98
CA VAL A 38 20.34 14.33 4.05
C VAL A 38 20.31 13.09 4.97
N GLU A 39 21.45 12.40 5.13
CA GLU A 39 21.77 11.29 6.08
C GLU A 39 20.61 10.73 6.93
N ARG A 40 19.53 10.30 6.28
CA ARG A 40 18.48 9.51 6.90
C ARG A 40 18.68 8.08 6.41
N GLU A 41 18.62 7.15 7.34
CA GLU A 41 18.63 5.73 6.99
C GLU A 41 17.48 5.46 6.02
N ASN A 42 17.77 4.82 4.89
CA ASN A 42 16.73 4.41 3.97
C ASN A 42 15.89 3.32 4.64
N GLN A 43 14.62 3.62 4.92
CA GLN A 43 13.68 2.70 5.54
C GLN A 43 12.80 2.01 4.50
N ASP A 44 12.95 2.36 3.22
CA ASP A 44 12.20 1.74 2.11
C ASP A 44 12.72 0.36 1.77
N SER A 45 11.80 -0.53 1.44
CA SER A 45 12.06 -1.86 0.90
C SER A 45 11.17 -2.14 -0.31
N PHE A 46 11.53 -3.13 -1.13
CA PHE A 46 10.77 -3.46 -2.34
C PHE A 46 10.95 -4.93 -2.72
N CYS A 47 9.90 -5.52 -3.27
CA CYS A 47 9.93 -6.91 -3.74
C CYS A 47 9.54 -7.00 -5.21
N ILE A 48 10.30 -7.79 -5.97
CA ILE A 48 9.94 -8.24 -7.31
C ILE A 48 10.01 -9.76 -7.30
N LYS A 49 8.85 -10.41 -7.47
CA LYS A 49 8.76 -11.87 -7.55
C LYS A 49 8.06 -12.28 -8.82
N THR A 50 8.81 -12.88 -9.73
CA THR A 50 8.26 -13.42 -10.97
C THR A 50 7.96 -14.90 -10.83
N GLN A 51 7.01 -15.38 -11.64
CA GLN A 51 6.68 -16.80 -11.72
C GLN A 51 6.13 -17.36 -10.42
N ILE A 52 5.24 -16.61 -9.75
CA ILE A 52 4.61 -17.05 -8.51
C ILE A 52 3.87 -18.38 -8.75
N GLN A 53 3.98 -19.31 -7.79
CA GLN A 53 3.42 -20.66 -7.87
C GLN A 53 3.90 -21.44 -9.12
N GLY A 54 5.08 -21.08 -9.65
CA GLY A 54 5.64 -21.68 -10.87
C GLY A 54 4.94 -21.25 -12.16
N ASN A 55 4.03 -20.28 -12.11
CA ASN A 55 3.27 -19.83 -13.26
C ASN A 55 3.98 -18.66 -13.98
N PRO A 56 4.47 -18.82 -15.21
CA PRO A 56 5.25 -17.81 -15.91
C PRO A 56 4.48 -16.51 -16.22
N ASN A 57 3.16 -16.51 -16.08
CA ASN A 57 2.30 -15.35 -16.33
C ASN A 57 1.87 -14.63 -15.03
N VAL A 58 2.48 -14.97 -13.90
CA VAL A 58 2.15 -14.39 -12.59
C VAL A 58 3.36 -13.70 -12.00
N HIS A 59 3.25 -12.38 -11.79
CA HIS A 59 4.34 -11.55 -11.29
C HIS A 59 3.83 -10.63 -10.18
N PHE A 60 4.65 -10.39 -9.18
CA PHE A 60 4.36 -9.49 -8.08
C PHE A 60 5.42 -8.41 -7.99
N PHE A 61 4.95 -7.19 -7.74
CA PHE A 61 5.76 -6.02 -7.46
C PHE A 61 5.21 -5.38 -6.19
N GLY A 62 6.08 -5.00 -5.26
CA GLY A 62 5.70 -4.32 -4.02
C GLY A 62 6.72 -3.27 -3.62
N VAL A 63 6.25 -2.15 -3.09
CA VAL A 63 7.06 -1.09 -2.48
C VAL A 63 6.52 -0.81 -1.08
N PHE A 64 7.43 -0.64 -0.13
CA PHE A 64 7.16 -0.49 1.29
C PHE A 64 8.01 0.66 1.87
N ASP A 65 7.40 1.81 2.12
CA ASP A 65 8.02 2.98 2.77
C ASP A 65 7.90 2.85 4.29
N GLY A 66 9.00 2.45 4.93
CA GLY A 66 9.12 2.28 6.37
C GLY A 66 9.19 3.63 7.10
N HIS A 67 8.58 3.73 8.27
CA HIS A 67 8.64 4.94 9.08
C HIS A 67 8.73 4.67 10.58
N GLY A 68 9.28 5.66 11.29
CA GLY A 68 9.48 5.60 12.74
C GLY A 68 10.79 4.90 13.13
N PRO A 69 11.08 4.77 14.43
CA PRO A 69 12.34 4.22 14.91
C PRO A 69 12.66 2.80 14.42
N TYR A 70 11.63 2.01 14.12
CA TYR A 70 11.74 0.64 13.62
C TYR A 70 11.19 0.48 12.20
N GLY A 71 11.13 1.56 11.42
CA GLY A 71 10.54 1.58 10.08
C GLY A 71 11.16 0.57 9.12
N THR A 72 12.49 0.46 9.10
CA THR A 72 13.24 -0.52 8.30
C THR A 72 12.86 -1.96 8.66
N GLN A 73 12.65 -2.26 9.95
CA GLN A 73 12.21 -3.58 10.40
C GLN A 73 10.78 -3.86 9.96
N CYS A 74 9.88 -2.87 10.08
CA CYS A 74 8.50 -3.00 9.64
C CYS A 74 8.39 -3.22 8.12
N SER A 75 9.11 -2.44 7.30
CA SER A 75 9.08 -2.58 5.83
C SER A 75 9.60 -3.93 5.38
N ASN A 76 10.76 -4.37 5.88
CA ASN A 76 11.32 -5.68 5.56
C ASN A 76 10.40 -6.83 6.04
N PHE A 77 9.81 -6.73 7.23
CA PHE A 77 8.90 -7.76 7.74
C PHE A 77 7.67 -7.93 6.85
N VAL A 78 7.03 -6.80 6.49
CA VAL A 78 5.84 -6.81 5.64
C VAL A 78 6.20 -7.29 4.24
N GLU A 79 7.33 -6.86 3.68
CA GLU A 79 7.84 -7.34 2.39
C GLU A 79 7.90 -8.86 2.35
N ASP A 80 8.62 -9.47 3.29
CA ASP A 80 8.87 -10.91 3.34
C ASP A 80 7.58 -11.68 3.59
N ARG A 81 6.81 -11.30 4.60
CA ARG A 81 5.59 -12.03 4.98
C ARG A 81 4.50 -11.93 3.94
N LEU A 82 4.26 -10.73 3.38
CA LEU A 82 3.15 -10.53 2.46
C LEU A 82 3.31 -11.39 1.21
N ILE A 83 4.52 -11.39 0.62
CA ILE A 83 4.77 -12.18 -0.58
C ILE A 83 4.77 -13.68 -0.30
N GLU A 84 5.20 -14.11 0.88
CA GLU A 84 5.14 -15.53 1.26
C GLU A 84 3.69 -16.00 1.44
N MET A 85 2.85 -15.22 2.12
CA MET A 85 1.43 -15.52 2.30
C MET A 85 0.72 -15.61 0.95
N LEU A 86 0.93 -14.63 0.07
CA LEU A 86 0.34 -14.65 -1.27
C LEU A 86 0.85 -15.84 -2.09
N SER A 87 2.16 -16.12 -2.07
CA SER A 87 2.75 -17.22 -2.84
C SER A 87 2.21 -18.59 -2.40
N SER A 88 1.88 -18.73 -1.11
CA SER A 88 1.40 -19.97 -0.51
C SER A 88 -0.13 -20.11 -0.56
N ASP A 89 -0.87 -19.03 -0.88
CA ASP A 89 -2.33 -19.05 -0.94
C ASP A 89 -2.83 -19.77 -2.20
N SER A 90 -3.45 -20.94 -2.01
CA SER A 90 -4.01 -21.72 -3.12
C SER A 90 -5.13 -21.01 -3.88
N THR A 91 -5.76 -20.01 -3.27
CA THR A 91 -6.83 -19.20 -3.88
C THR A 91 -6.31 -18.00 -4.64
N LEU A 92 -4.99 -17.73 -4.64
CA LEU A 92 -4.41 -16.54 -5.28
C LEU A 92 -4.87 -16.33 -6.73
N LEU A 93 -4.96 -17.41 -7.52
CA LEU A 93 -5.35 -17.31 -8.93
C LEU A 93 -6.87 -17.37 -9.16
N ASP A 94 -7.61 -17.99 -8.24
CA ASP A 94 -9.06 -18.14 -8.33
C ASP A 94 -9.80 -16.91 -7.80
N ASP A 95 -9.34 -16.37 -6.67
CA ASP A 95 -9.85 -15.17 -6.00
C ASP A 95 -8.70 -14.33 -5.43
N PRO A 96 -7.98 -13.57 -6.29
CA PRO A 96 -6.89 -12.71 -5.86
C PRO A 96 -7.29 -11.69 -4.80
N PHE A 97 -8.54 -11.21 -4.80
CA PHE A 97 -9.02 -10.24 -3.81
C PHE A 97 -9.07 -10.85 -2.41
N LYS A 98 -9.62 -12.06 -2.29
CA LYS A 98 -9.68 -12.77 -1.03
C LYS A 98 -8.28 -13.13 -0.53
N ALA A 99 -7.41 -13.61 -1.42
CA ALA A 99 -6.01 -13.90 -1.10
C ALA A 99 -5.29 -12.65 -0.57
N TYR A 100 -5.44 -11.50 -1.25
CA TYR A 100 -4.89 -10.22 -0.80
C TYR A 100 -5.41 -9.80 0.57
N ASN A 101 -6.72 -9.76 0.77
CA ASN A 101 -7.30 -9.38 2.07
C ASN A 101 -6.77 -10.29 3.19
N SER A 102 -6.71 -11.60 2.93
CA SER A 102 -6.27 -12.58 3.94
C SER A 102 -4.78 -12.41 4.25
N ALA A 103 -3.95 -12.22 3.22
CA ALA A 103 -2.52 -12.01 3.36
C ALA A 103 -2.21 -10.70 4.11
N PHE A 104 -2.84 -9.58 3.76
CA PHE A 104 -2.64 -8.30 4.45
C PHE A 104 -3.07 -8.36 5.92
N LEU A 105 -4.23 -8.94 6.22
CA LEU A 105 -4.71 -9.09 7.59
C LEU A 105 -3.80 -10.02 8.42
N ALA A 106 -3.36 -11.13 7.84
CA ALA A 106 -2.44 -12.06 8.48
C ALA A 106 -1.08 -11.41 8.74
N THR A 107 -0.46 -10.79 7.73
CA THR A 107 0.82 -10.09 7.86
C THR A 107 0.76 -8.96 8.88
N ASN A 108 -0.30 -8.15 8.90
CA ASN A 108 -0.49 -7.13 9.92
C ASN A 108 -0.60 -7.74 11.33
N SER A 109 -1.35 -8.84 11.46
CA SER A 109 -1.48 -9.55 12.75
C SER A 109 -0.15 -10.16 13.20
N GLU A 110 0.66 -10.69 12.29
CA GLU A 110 1.98 -11.23 12.60
C GLU A 110 2.97 -10.11 12.99
N LEU A 111 2.92 -8.94 12.34
CA LEU A 111 3.73 -7.78 12.72
C LEU A 111 3.40 -7.32 14.15
N HIS A 112 2.11 -7.18 14.48
CA HIS A 112 1.63 -6.84 15.82
C HIS A 112 2.07 -7.83 16.91
N ASN A 113 2.28 -9.11 16.55
CA ASN A 113 2.70 -10.16 17.46
C ASN A 113 4.22 -10.45 17.41
N SER A 114 4.96 -9.68 16.61
CA SER A 114 6.41 -9.83 16.48
C SER A 114 7.16 -9.13 17.63
N GLU A 115 8.49 -9.25 17.64
CA GLU A 115 9.35 -8.55 18.60
C GLU A 115 9.61 -7.08 18.21
N ILE A 116 9.08 -6.62 17.06
CA ILE A 116 9.28 -5.26 16.54
C ILE A 116 8.38 -4.28 17.30
N ASP A 117 8.97 -3.21 17.86
CA ASP A 117 8.18 -2.13 18.47
C ASP A 117 7.61 -1.18 17.41
N GLU A 118 6.39 -1.50 16.99
CA GLU A 118 5.59 -0.73 16.05
C GLU A 118 4.68 0.33 16.70
N THR A 119 4.82 0.59 18.01
CA THR A 119 3.99 1.58 18.71
C THR A 119 4.02 2.97 18.04
N MET A 120 5.19 3.35 17.55
CA MET A 120 5.47 4.60 16.82
C MET A 120 6.17 4.35 15.48
N SER A 121 6.09 3.12 14.96
CA SER A 121 6.70 2.71 13.71
C SER A 121 5.68 2.02 12.80
N GLY A 122 6.05 1.81 11.55
CA GLY A 122 5.21 1.10 10.59
C GLY A 122 5.83 1.16 9.22
N THR A 123 5.05 0.78 8.22
CA THR A 123 5.42 0.94 6.81
C THR A 123 4.21 1.43 6.01
N ILE A 124 4.32 1.55 4.70
CA ILE A 124 3.18 1.52 3.78
C ILE A 124 3.30 0.25 2.93
N ALA A 125 2.29 -0.05 2.13
CA ALA A 125 2.40 -1.11 1.14
C ALA A 125 1.59 -0.75 -0.10
N ILE A 126 2.27 -0.56 -1.22
CA ILE A 126 1.65 -0.53 -2.55
C ILE A 126 2.15 -1.74 -3.35
N THR A 127 1.23 -2.56 -3.83
CA THR A 127 1.57 -3.79 -4.56
C THR A 127 0.77 -3.93 -5.83
N VAL A 128 1.37 -4.62 -6.81
CA VAL A 128 0.76 -4.97 -8.09
C VAL A 128 1.04 -6.45 -8.36
N LEU A 129 -0.04 -7.24 -8.40
CA LEU A 129 -0.01 -8.61 -8.91
C LEU A 129 -0.49 -8.60 -10.37
N VAL A 130 0.36 -9.05 -11.27
CA VAL A 130 0.06 -9.29 -12.67
C VAL A 130 -0.36 -10.74 -12.82
N VAL A 131 -1.55 -10.98 -13.35
CA VAL A 131 -2.04 -12.32 -13.74
C VAL A 131 -2.46 -12.25 -15.20
N GLY A 132 -1.59 -12.72 -16.11
CA GLY A 132 -1.80 -12.58 -17.55
C GLY A 132 -1.85 -11.11 -17.97
N ASP A 133 -3.04 -10.64 -18.36
CA ASP A 133 -3.33 -9.26 -18.78
C ASP A 133 -4.09 -8.45 -17.71
N THR A 134 -4.25 -8.99 -16.51
CA THR A 134 -4.99 -8.33 -15.43
C THR A 134 -4.04 -7.91 -14.31
N LEU A 135 -4.22 -6.67 -13.83
CA LEU A 135 -3.52 -6.15 -12.67
C LEU A 135 -4.44 -6.17 -11.45
N TYR A 136 -3.92 -6.62 -10.32
CA TYR A 136 -4.54 -6.49 -9.01
C TYR A 136 -3.67 -5.59 -8.18
N VAL A 137 -4.22 -4.45 -7.79
CA VAL A 137 -3.48 -3.39 -7.11
C VAL A 137 -4.01 -3.30 -5.69
N ALA A 138 -3.10 -3.40 -4.71
CA ALA A 138 -3.45 -3.25 -3.31
C ALA A 138 -2.62 -2.14 -2.67
N ASN A 139 -3.30 -1.20 -2.00
CA ASN A 139 -2.69 -0.01 -1.41
C ASN A 139 -3.08 0.14 0.06
N VAL A 140 -2.08 0.34 0.92
CA VAL A 140 -2.21 0.76 2.32
C VAL A 140 -1.20 1.87 2.56
N GLY A 141 -1.67 3.10 2.79
CA GLY A 141 -0.83 4.29 2.92
C GLY A 141 -0.94 5.26 1.74
N ASP A 142 0.03 6.16 1.62
CA ASP A 142 0.04 7.30 0.71
C ASP A 142 1.04 7.16 -0.46
N SER A 143 1.55 5.95 -0.68
CA SER A 143 2.22 5.61 -1.95
C SER A 143 1.22 5.36 -3.07
N ARG A 144 1.73 5.42 -4.32
CA ARG A 144 0.89 5.31 -5.50
C ARG A 144 1.46 4.39 -6.58
N ALA A 145 0.60 3.54 -7.12
CA ALA A 145 0.83 2.83 -8.37
C ALA A 145 0.27 3.66 -9.55
N VAL A 146 1.08 3.83 -10.59
CA VAL A 146 0.71 4.55 -11.81
C VAL A 146 1.12 3.68 -13.01
N VAL A 147 0.28 3.61 -14.04
CA VAL A 147 0.61 2.92 -15.28
C VAL A 147 0.75 3.90 -16.43
N ALA A 148 1.75 3.68 -17.27
CA ALA A 148 1.90 4.38 -18.53
C ALA A 148 1.06 3.68 -19.61
N VAL A 149 0.05 4.36 -20.13
CA VAL A 149 -0.83 3.88 -21.19
C VAL A 149 -0.45 4.57 -22.50
N LYS A 150 -0.18 3.78 -23.54
CA LYS A 150 0.03 4.31 -24.88
C LYS A 150 -1.31 4.44 -25.61
N ASP A 151 -1.67 5.67 -25.99
CA ASP A 151 -2.84 6.00 -26.82
C ASP A 151 -2.38 6.69 -28.11
N GLY A 152 -2.37 5.93 -29.22
CA GLY A 152 -1.73 6.35 -30.46
C GLY A 152 -0.24 6.62 -30.28
N ASP A 153 0.18 7.87 -30.52
CA ASP A 153 1.56 8.34 -30.32
C ASP A 153 1.79 9.00 -28.95
N GLN A 154 0.77 9.08 -28.10
CA GLN A 154 0.87 9.67 -26.76
C GLN A 154 1.11 8.61 -25.69
N ILE A 155 1.81 9.00 -24.62
CA ILE A 155 1.95 8.22 -23.39
C ILE A 155 1.24 9.00 -22.27
N LEU A 156 0.19 8.43 -21.72
CA LEU A 156 -0.59 8.99 -20.62
C LEU A 156 -0.25 8.24 -19.33
N ALA A 157 -0.18 8.96 -18.21
CA ALA A 157 -0.09 8.36 -16.88
C ALA A 157 -1.50 8.19 -16.32
N GLU A 158 -1.86 6.96 -15.94
CA GLU A 158 -3.12 6.64 -15.28
C GLU A 158 -2.84 6.13 -13.86
N ASP A 159 -3.48 6.75 -12.86
CA ASP A 159 -3.39 6.30 -11.46
C ASP A 159 -4.13 4.97 -11.29
N LEU A 160 -3.44 3.97 -10.72
CA LEU A 160 -3.99 2.64 -10.44
C LEU A 160 -4.45 2.48 -8.98
N SER A 161 -4.08 3.43 -8.12
CA SER A 161 -4.44 3.45 -6.71
C SER A 161 -4.75 4.88 -6.26
N GLU A 162 -5.54 4.99 -5.20
CA GLU A 162 -5.78 6.25 -4.51
C GLU A 162 -5.06 6.25 -3.17
N ASP A 163 -4.40 7.36 -2.83
CA ASP A 163 -3.67 7.51 -1.57
C ASP A 163 -4.63 7.56 -0.37
N GLN A 164 -4.25 6.88 0.70
CA GLN A 164 -4.94 6.92 1.98
C GLN A 164 -4.41 8.07 2.84
N ILE A 165 -4.87 9.28 2.52
CA ILE A 165 -4.53 10.48 3.28
C ILE A 165 -5.63 10.85 4.29
N PRO A 166 -5.29 11.36 5.49
CA PRO A 166 -6.28 11.71 6.53
C PRO A 166 -7.35 12.74 6.13
N PHE A 167 -7.13 13.49 5.05
CA PHE A 167 -8.05 14.50 4.53
C PHE A 167 -9.00 13.96 3.45
N ARG A 168 -8.79 12.74 2.94
CA ARG A 168 -9.74 12.10 2.02
C ARG A 168 -11.03 11.83 2.78
N LYS A 169 -12.19 12.14 2.18
CA LYS A 169 -13.46 12.21 2.93
C LYS A 169 -13.83 10.88 3.62
N ASP A 170 -13.65 9.77 2.91
CA ASP A 170 -13.89 8.43 3.41
C ASP A 170 -12.89 8.06 4.52
N GLU A 171 -11.59 8.32 4.31
CA GLU A 171 -10.52 8.04 5.26
C GLU A 171 -10.64 8.87 6.54
N CYS A 172 -10.94 10.16 6.39
CA CYS A 172 -11.23 11.08 7.49
C CYS A 172 -12.41 10.57 8.33
N GLY A 173 -13.47 10.11 7.67
CA GLY A 173 -14.61 9.49 8.33
C GLY A 173 -14.21 8.22 9.08
N ARG A 174 -13.45 7.34 8.42
CA ARG A 174 -12.94 6.07 8.96
C ARG A 174 -12.15 6.29 10.24
N VAL A 175 -11.13 7.15 10.23
CA VAL A 175 -10.28 7.37 11.39
C VAL A 175 -11.01 8.09 12.54
N LYS A 176 -11.95 8.99 12.22
CA LYS A 176 -12.81 9.65 13.23
C LYS A 176 -13.70 8.66 13.97
N LEU A 177 -14.23 7.64 13.29
CA LEU A 177 -15.01 6.57 13.94
C LEU A 177 -14.16 5.78 14.95
N CYS A 178 -12.85 5.69 14.74
CA CYS A 178 -11.90 5.08 15.67
C CYS A 178 -11.45 6.02 16.80
N GLY A 179 -12.05 7.21 16.93
CA GLY A 179 -11.71 8.20 17.95
C GLY A 179 -10.53 9.11 17.58
N ALA A 180 -10.03 9.06 16.35
CA ALA A 180 -8.95 9.93 15.91
C ALA A 180 -9.44 11.37 15.68
N ARG A 181 -8.54 12.34 15.88
CA ARG A 181 -8.74 13.74 15.47
C ARG A 181 -7.82 14.05 14.29
N VAL A 182 -8.39 14.55 13.21
CA VAL A 182 -7.65 15.01 12.02
C VAL A 182 -7.49 16.53 12.14
N LEU A 183 -6.23 16.98 12.23
CA LEU A 183 -5.85 18.38 12.37
C LEU A 183 -4.77 18.71 11.34
N ILE A 184 -4.74 19.95 10.86
CA ILE A 184 -3.58 20.47 10.12
C ILE A 184 -2.47 20.87 11.09
N VAL A 185 -1.22 20.96 10.61
CA VAL A 185 -0.06 21.34 11.45
C VAL A 185 -0.31 22.64 12.21
N ASP A 186 -0.84 23.67 11.53
CA ASP A 186 -1.19 24.95 12.15
C ASP A 186 -2.18 24.82 13.32
N GLN A 187 -3.07 23.82 13.31
CA GLN A 187 -4.01 23.58 14.42
C GLN A 187 -3.32 22.87 15.58
N VAL A 188 -2.35 21.99 15.31
CA VAL A 188 -1.55 21.32 16.34
C VAL A 188 -0.62 22.33 17.03
N GLU A 189 -0.04 23.24 16.25
CA GLU A 189 0.86 24.30 16.73
C GLU A 189 0.12 25.50 17.37
N GLY A 190 -1.22 25.46 17.37
CA GLY A 190 -2.06 26.54 17.93
C GLY A 190 -2.06 27.83 17.10
N LEU A 191 -1.54 27.79 15.88
CA LEU A 191 -1.52 28.90 14.92
C LEU A 191 -2.90 29.14 14.27
N LYS A 192 -3.80 28.15 14.32
CA LYS A 192 -5.16 28.25 13.80
C LYS A 192 -6.15 27.60 14.75
N GLU A 193 -7.24 28.28 15.08
CA GLU A 193 -8.29 27.69 15.93
C GLU A 193 -8.97 26.49 15.24
N CYS A 194 -9.39 25.50 16.04
CA CYS A 194 -10.14 24.31 15.61
C CYS A 194 -11.55 24.62 15.03
N SER A 195 -11.92 25.90 14.93
CA SER A 195 -13.30 26.36 14.75
C SER A 195 -13.77 26.51 13.28
N ASN A 196 -13.08 25.96 12.28
CA ASN A 196 -13.57 25.97 10.89
C ASN A 196 -13.05 24.77 10.05
N LEU A 197 -13.60 23.58 10.25
CA LEU A 197 -13.69 22.57 9.20
C LEU A 197 -15.10 22.68 8.62
N GLY A 198 -15.20 23.28 7.43
CA GLY A 198 -16.45 23.69 6.79
C GLY A 198 -17.49 22.58 6.68
N ARG A 199 -18.75 23.02 6.85
CA ARG A 199 -19.96 22.36 6.34
C ARG A 199 -19.85 22.09 4.84
#